data_AF-A0A7S1X6Y5-F1
#
_entry.id   AF-A0A7S1X6Y5-F1
#
_cell.length_a   1.000
_cell.length_b   1.000
_cell.length_c   1.000
_cell.angle_alpha   90.00
_cell.angle_beta   90.00
_cell.angle_gamma   90.00
#
_symmetry.space_group_name_H-M   'P 1'
#
loop_
_entity.id
_entity.type
_entity.pdbx_description
1 polymer ?
#
loop_
_entity_poly.entity_id
_entity_poly.type
_entity_poly.pdbx_seq_one_letter_code
_entity_poly.pdbx_strand_id
1 'polypeptide(L)'
;GNQVGAAFVDLESEAAATLAHLAEQDPGSLDIIRQAGAVPKLLAMLSIANHGINGYYIPTAVTKAVQCLTAISRDNEANRRAVLNSSNFYAVEALRMRELELESEVVRETVEPL
;
A
#
# COMPACT_ATOMS: atom_id res chain seq x y z
N GLY A 1 24.93 5.49 16.22
CA GLY A 1 24.51 5.49 14.81
C GLY A 1 23.14 4.89 14.67
N ASN A 2 22.08 5.70 14.79
CA ASN A 2 20.69 5.22 14.67
C ASN A 2 19.75 6.23 13.98
N GLN A 3 20.30 7.19 13.23
CA GLN A 3 19.51 8.21 12.53
C GLN A 3 19.19 7.84 11.07
N VAL A 4 19.92 6.86 10.51
CA VAL A 4 19.77 6.46 9.11
C VAL A 4 18.48 5.66 8.88
N GLY A 5 18.03 4.87 9.88
CA GLY A 5 16.80 4.08 9.78
C GLY A 5 15.52 4.91 9.85
N ALA A 6 15.48 5.97 10.65
CA ALA A 6 14.31 6.86 10.75
C ALA A 6 14.14 7.70 9.47
N ALA A 7 15.21 8.33 9.00
CA ALA A 7 15.17 9.19 7.82
C ALA A 7 14.84 8.43 6.52
N PHE A 8 15.25 7.15 6.40
CA PHE A 8 14.88 6.31 5.25
C PHE A 8 13.39 5.97 5.24
N VAL A 9 12.82 5.66 6.42
CA VAL A 9 11.39 5.40 6.57
C VAL A 9 10.58 6.66 6.29
N ASP A 10 11.07 7.84 6.66
CA ASP A 10 10.40 9.12 6.38
C ASP A 10 10.34 9.42 4.88
N LEU A 11 11.43 9.22 4.13
CA LEU A 11 11.46 9.46 2.67
C LEU A 11 10.56 8.49 1.90
N GLU A 12 10.57 7.20 2.28
CA GLU A 12 9.69 6.21 1.67
C GLU A 12 8.22 6.45 2.03
N SER A 13 7.95 6.97 3.23
CA SER A 13 6.61 7.43 3.64
C SER A 13 6.10 8.55 2.76
N GLU A 14 6.93 9.55 2.50
CA GLU A 14 6.56 10.71 1.70
C GLU A 14 6.35 10.34 0.23
N ALA A 15 7.17 9.44 -0.31
CA ALA A 15 7.00 8.91 -1.66
C ALA A 15 5.70 8.09 -1.78
N ALA A 16 5.42 7.19 -0.83
CA ALA A 16 4.18 6.40 -0.83
C ALA A 16 2.94 7.29 -0.66
N ALA A 17 3.02 8.32 0.18
CA ALA A 17 1.94 9.29 0.37
C ALA A 17 1.68 10.11 -0.91
N THR A 18 2.75 10.55 -1.58
CA THR A 18 2.65 11.27 -2.86
C THR A 18 2.00 10.40 -3.94
N LEU A 19 2.40 9.13 -4.03
CA LEU A 19 1.82 8.18 -4.98
C LEU A 19 0.35 7.87 -4.67
N ALA A 20 -0.01 7.70 -3.39
CA ALA A 20 -1.40 7.53 -2.98
C ALA A 20 -2.25 8.76 -3.33
N HIS A 21 -1.71 9.97 -3.14
CA HIS A 21 -2.42 11.19 -3.52
C HIS A 21 -2.59 11.29 -5.04
N LEU A 22 -1.56 10.99 -5.83
CA LEU A 22 -1.66 10.91 -7.29
C LEU A 22 -2.70 9.88 -7.75
N ALA A 23 -2.73 8.71 -7.10
CA ALA A 23 -3.69 7.65 -7.36
C ALA A 23 -5.15 8.07 -7.09
N GLU A 24 -5.38 8.96 -6.12
CA GLU A 24 -6.72 9.47 -5.77
C GLU A 24 -7.23 10.55 -6.74
N GLN A 25 -6.35 11.28 -7.41
CA GLN A 25 -6.73 12.45 -8.22
C GLN A 25 -7.27 12.11 -9.61
N ASP A 26 -6.72 11.08 -10.27
CA ASP A 26 -7.10 10.75 -11.66
C ASP A 26 -6.87 9.26 -11.99
N PRO A 27 -7.85 8.55 -12.61
CA PRO A 27 -7.68 7.16 -13.03
C PRO A 27 -6.47 6.93 -13.95
N GLY A 28 -6.14 7.87 -14.83
CA GLY A 28 -4.97 7.78 -15.72
C GLY A 28 -3.63 7.79 -14.97
N SER A 29 -3.61 8.34 -13.75
CA SER A 29 -2.43 8.35 -12.89
C SER A 29 -2.04 6.96 -12.42
N LEU A 30 -3.00 6.02 -12.30
CA LEU A 30 -2.73 4.65 -11.84
C LEU A 30 -1.90 3.85 -12.85
N ASP A 31 -2.21 4.02 -14.13
CA ASP A 31 -1.41 3.47 -15.22
C ASP A 31 -0.01 4.07 -15.27
N ILE A 32 0.12 5.38 -15.05
CA ILE A 32 1.42 6.06 -15.00
C ILE A 32 2.25 5.53 -13.83
N ILE A 33 1.66 5.39 -12.64
CA ILE A 33 2.32 4.85 -11.46
C ILE A 33 2.82 3.42 -11.70
N ARG A 34 2.00 2.57 -12.34
CA ARG A 34 2.45 1.23 -12.77
C ARG A 34 3.59 1.31 -13.77
N GLN A 35 3.46 2.12 -14.82
CA GLN A 35 4.44 2.23 -15.90
C GLN A 35 5.77 2.80 -15.43
N ALA A 36 5.76 3.67 -14.42
CA ALA A 36 6.94 4.17 -13.74
C ALA A 36 7.66 3.10 -12.89
N GLY A 37 7.10 1.89 -12.77
CA GLY A 37 7.69 0.79 -12.03
C GLY A 37 7.55 0.92 -10.50
N ALA A 38 6.54 1.65 -10.01
CA ALA A 38 6.35 1.85 -8.58
C ALA A 38 5.82 0.59 -7.85
N VAL A 39 5.09 -0.29 -8.55
CA VAL A 39 4.42 -1.47 -7.96
C VAL A 39 5.38 -2.38 -7.18
N PRO A 40 6.54 -2.83 -7.71
CA PRO A 40 7.50 -3.64 -6.95
C PRO A 40 7.99 -2.96 -5.67
N LYS A 41 8.15 -1.63 -5.68
CA LYS A 41 8.68 -0.89 -4.55
C LYS A 41 7.63 -0.73 -3.45
N LEU A 42 6.38 -0.46 -3.81
CA LEU A 42 5.24 -0.46 -2.88
C LEU A 42 5.06 -1.84 -2.21
N LEU A 43 5.22 -2.93 -2.97
CA LEU A 43 5.16 -4.29 -2.42
C LEU A 43 6.33 -4.61 -1.47
N ALA A 44 7.54 -4.10 -1.75
CA ALA A 44 8.68 -4.26 -0.86
C ALA A 44 8.44 -3.57 0.51
N MET A 45 7.76 -2.41 0.52
CA MET A 45 7.40 -1.71 1.76
C MET A 45 6.47 -2.56 2.65
N LEU A 46 5.55 -3.33 2.06
CA LEU A 46 4.69 -4.26 2.82
C LEU A 46 5.51 -5.40 3.45
N SER A 47 6.49 -5.93 2.73
CA SER A 47 7.37 -7.00 3.23
C SER A 47 8.24 -6.53 4.39
N ILE A 48 8.81 -5.31 4.30
CA ILE A 48 9.61 -4.71 5.38
C ILE A 48 8.76 -4.52 6.64
N ALA A 49 7.52 -4.04 6.50
CA ALA A 49 6.61 -3.87 7.62
C ALA A 49 6.32 -5.18 8.35
N ASN A 50 6.07 -6.25 7.58
CA ASN A 50 5.73 -7.57 8.11
C ASN A 50 6.90 -8.30 8.79
N HIS A 51 8.15 -7.95 8.43
CA HIS A 51 9.35 -8.59 8.97
C HIS A 51 10.14 -7.74 9.98
N GLY A 52 9.99 -6.42 9.97
CA GLY A 52 10.90 -5.50 10.68
C GLY A 52 10.26 -4.63 11.76
N ILE A 53 8.93 -4.58 11.86
CA ILE A 53 8.25 -3.66 12.78
C ILE A 53 7.48 -4.49 13.81
N ASN A 54 7.90 -4.41 15.07
CA ASN A 54 7.16 -4.98 16.20
C ASN A 54 5.68 -4.64 16.02
N GLY A 55 4.82 -5.66 15.97
CA GLY A 55 3.44 -5.63 15.45
C GLY A 55 2.43 -4.68 16.12
N TYR A 56 2.91 -3.65 16.81
CA TYR A 56 2.13 -2.58 17.42
C TYR A 56 2.18 -1.26 16.63
N TYR A 57 3.13 -1.08 15.72
CA TYR A 57 3.22 0.14 14.90
C TYR A 57 3.18 -0.20 13.41
N ILE A 58 2.10 0.19 12.74
CA ILE A 58 2.04 0.17 11.27
C ILE A 58 2.42 1.59 10.80
N PRO A 59 3.57 1.80 10.16
CA PRO A 59 3.94 3.11 9.65
C PRO A 59 2.90 3.63 8.66
N THR A 60 2.64 4.93 8.68
CA THR A 60 1.77 5.60 7.70
C THR A 60 2.17 5.28 6.26
N ALA A 61 3.47 5.10 6.00
CA ALA A 61 4.04 4.62 4.73
C ALA A 61 3.35 3.36 4.21
N VAL A 62 3.15 2.38 5.10
CA VAL A 62 2.60 1.06 4.76
C VAL A 62 1.13 1.19 4.45
N THR A 63 0.38 1.94 5.25
CA THR A 63 -1.03 2.25 4.97
C THR A 63 -1.20 2.95 3.63
N LYS A 64 -0.33 3.92 3.30
CA LYS A 64 -0.37 4.63 2.02
C LYS A 64 0.02 3.73 0.85
N ALA A 65 1.00 2.85 1.04
CA ALA A 65 1.37 1.87 0.04
C ALA A 65 0.23 0.87 -0.23
N VAL A 66 -0.46 0.39 0.81
CA VAL A 66 -1.66 -0.44 0.67
C VAL A 66 -2.75 0.29 -0.11
N GLN A 67 -3.10 1.52 0.29
CA GLN A 67 -4.11 2.33 -0.40
C GLN A 67 -3.78 2.50 -1.89
N CYS A 68 -2.53 2.81 -2.21
CA CYS A 68 -2.08 2.96 -3.59
C CYS A 68 -2.17 1.65 -4.37
N LEU A 69 -1.73 0.52 -3.79
CA LEU A 69 -1.79 -0.80 -4.43
C LEU A 69 -3.23 -1.28 -4.65
N THR A 70 -4.14 -1.01 -3.71
CA THR A 70 -5.57 -1.29 -3.84
C THR A 70 -6.20 -0.45 -4.96
N ALA A 71 -5.87 0.85 -5.04
CA ALA A 71 -6.35 1.72 -6.11
C ALA A 71 -5.88 1.22 -7.49
N ILE A 72 -4.58 0.91 -7.62
CA ILE A 72 -4.01 0.31 -8.84
C ILE A 72 -4.76 -0.99 -9.18
N SER A 73 -4.96 -1.86 -8.20
CA SER A 73 -5.58 -3.18 -8.43
C SER A 73 -7.05 -3.11 -8.86
N ARG A 74 -7.77 -2.05 -8.48
CA ARG A 74 -9.20 -1.86 -8.77
C ARG A 74 -9.46 -1.14 -10.10
N ASP A 75 -8.45 -0.51 -10.68
CA ASP A 75 -8.59 0.29 -11.90
C ASP A 75 -8.84 -0.55 -13.15
N ASN A 76 -7.88 -1.41 -13.52
CA ASN A 76 -7.98 -2.24 -14.70
C ASN A 76 -7.23 -3.57 -14.56
N GLU A 77 -7.52 -4.52 -15.44
CA GLU A 77 -6.96 -5.88 -15.36
C GLU A 77 -5.43 -5.91 -15.56
N ALA A 78 -4.84 -5.01 -16.35
CA ALA A 78 -3.39 -4.94 -16.51
C ALA A 78 -2.71 -4.45 -15.22
N ASN A 79 -3.29 -3.43 -14.58
CA ASN A 79 -2.88 -2.93 -13.27
C ASN A 79 -3.01 -4.00 -12.18
N ARG A 80 -4.17 -4.67 -12.14
CA ARG A 80 -4.44 -5.78 -11.22
C ARG A 80 -3.43 -6.92 -11.37
N ARG A 81 -3.15 -7.34 -12.61
CA ARG A 81 -2.17 -8.40 -12.88
C ARG A 81 -0.75 -7.99 -12.50
N ALA A 82 -0.38 -6.72 -12.61
CA ALA A 82 0.93 -6.25 -12.20
C ALA A 82 1.14 -6.37 -10.68
N VAL A 83 0.08 -6.14 -9.89
CA VAL A 83 0.12 -6.30 -8.42
C VAL A 83 0.08 -7.79 -8.04
N LEU A 84 -0.87 -8.55 -8.59
CA LEU A 84 -1.14 -9.94 -8.19
C LEU A 84 -0.10 -10.95 -8.72
N ASN A 85 0.49 -10.73 -9.91
CA ASN A 85 1.54 -11.61 -10.43
C ASN A 85 2.94 -11.21 -9.93
N SER A 86 3.03 -10.35 -8.93
CA SER A 86 4.32 -10.06 -8.33
C SER A 86 4.88 -11.33 -7.68
N SER A 87 6.19 -11.54 -7.79
CA SER A 87 6.86 -12.70 -7.18
C SER A 87 6.86 -12.66 -5.65
N ASN A 88 6.31 -11.60 -5.04
CA ASN A 88 6.30 -11.37 -3.61
C ASN A 88 4.98 -11.85 -2.99
N PHE A 89 4.83 -13.16 -2.87
CA PHE A 89 3.64 -13.81 -2.30
C PHE A 89 3.24 -13.24 -0.93
N TYR A 90 4.22 -12.98 -0.05
CA TYR A 90 3.97 -12.43 1.29
C TYR A 90 3.41 -11.01 1.25
N ALA A 91 3.88 -10.15 0.34
CA ALA A 91 3.34 -8.80 0.19
C ALA A 91 1.92 -8.80 -0.39
N VAL A 92 1.63 -9.70 -1.33
CA VAL A 92 0.28 -9.87 -1.90
C VAL A 92 -0.70 -10.39 -0.85
N GLU A 93 -0.28 -11.34 -0.01
CA GLU A 93 -1.12 -11.86 1.07
C GLU A 93 -1.35 -10.81 2.17
N ALA A 94 -0.32 -10.04 2.52
CA ALA A 94 -0.45 -8.92 3.45
C ALA A 94 -1.40 -7.83 2.93
N LEU A 95 -1.32 -7.52 1.63
CA LEU A 95 -2.26 -6.60 0.97
C LEU A 95 -3.69 -7.12 1.08
N ARG A 96 -3.91 -8.41 0.80
CA ARG A 96 -5.23 -9.05 0.85
C ARG A 96 -5.83 -9.08 2.25
N MET A 97 -5.02 -9.41 3.26
CA MET A 97 -5.42 -9.36 4.66
C MET A 97 -5.82 -7.95 5.08
N ARG A 98 -5.07 -6.93 4.64
CA ARG A 98 -5.36 -5.54 4.99
C ARG A 98 -6.58 -4.99 4.25
N GLU A 99 -6.81 -5.38 3.01
CA GLU A 99 -8.05 -5.07 2.29
C GLU A 99 -9.27 -5.60 3.04
N LEU A 100 -9.23 -6.85 3.52
CA LEU A 100 -10.29 -7.44 4.34
C LEU A 100 -10.51 -6.71 5.66
N GLU A 101 -9.43 -6.30 6.34
CA GLU A 101 -9.53 -5.50 7.57
C GLU A 101 -10.19 -4.14 7.32
N LEU A 102 -9.76 -3.42 6.28
CA LEU A 102 -10.34 -2.13 5.89
C LEU A 102 -11.82 -2.26 5.53
N GLU A 103 -12.21 -3.30 4.77
CA GLU A 103 -13.61 -3.57 4.45
C GLU A 103 -14.42 -3.89 5.71
N SER A 104 -13.85 -4.63 6.67
CA SER A 104 -14.51 -4.94 7.94
C SER A 104 -14.71 -3.71 8.84
N GLU A 105 -13.78 -2.75 8.80
CA GLU A 105 -13.81 -1.53 9.59
C GLU A 105 -14.85 -0.54 9.06
N VAL A 106 -14.94 -0.40 7.72
CA VAL A 106 -16.02 0.35 7.05
C VAL A 106 -17.39 -0.25 7.38
N VAL A 107 -17.52 -1.58 7.39
CA VAL A 107 -18.78 -2.24 7.80
C VAL A 107 -19.10 -1.95 9.27
N ARG A 108 -18.11 -1.85 10.16
CA ARG A 108 -18.36 -1.50 11.57
C ARG A 108 -18.80 -0.05 11.77
N GLU A 109 -18.19 0.92 11.07
CA GLU A 109 -18.59 2.33 11.13
C GLU A 109 -20.02 2.57 10.60
N THR A 110 -20.45 1.80 9.60
CA THR A 110 -21.80 1.92 9.03
C THR A 110 -22.91 1.23 9.84
N VAL A 111 -22.56 0.42 10.84
CA VAL A 111 -23.49 -0.39 11.65
C VAL A 111 -23.53 0.05 13.11
N GLU A 112 -22.87 1.16 13.50
CA GLU A 112 -23.14 1.76 14.81
C GLU A 112 -24.63 2.19 14.88
N PRO A 113 -25.42 1.64 15.83
CA PRO A 113 -26.82 2.00 15.96
C PRO A 113 -26.94 3.43 16.52
N LEU A 114 -27.74 4.26 15.82
CA LEU A 114 -28.32 5.50 16.36
C LEU A 114 -29.02 5.27 17.70
#